data_AF-A0AA48GUF5-F1
#
_entry.id   AF-A0AA48GUF5-F1
#
_cell.length_a   1.000
_cell.length_b   1.000
_cell.length_c   1.000
_cell.angle_alpha   90.00
_cell.angle_beta   90.00
_cell.angle_gamma   90.00
#
_symmetry.space_group_name_H-M   'P 1'
#
loop_
_entity.id
_entity.type
_entity.pdbx_description
1 polymer ?
#
loop_
_entity_poly.entity_id
_entity_poly.type
_entity_poly.pdbx_seq_one_letter_code
_entity_poly.pdbx_strand_id
1 'polypeptide(L)'
;MVGCANNVLMSPTWTSYEDHAGAYAALFESLAFETIHASILDLIPDGPLRVLDMGAGSGRDAAWFEARGHEVVACEPSPAMRQEAVRIRPGSKVRWLPDALPDLATLSRSGVSFDFILVAGVWMHVAPADRPWAFRKLAALLAPGGRLAISLRHGPDPENRGFHPVSASELEVLAANLGLVCLRKTDEADELGREGVSWSVLVFQLPDDATGALPLLRSIILRDRRSSSYKLALLRVLCRIAEHHPGVAREAEHGGVDLPLGLVALTWLRAYLPLHRAGLPQHPQQARGFSEDLARLSDLDPQDLRPGWVVVGGAATALRASLRGAATTIRKMPVTYITYPGDGSQVFTALPGPGPAEAGRLCLDEPCLWAFGRFQVPGGLWQALCRFSAWIDPLLRQAWADYMESLPESPQGAQLWNALKWVDPRRDTTLARALAEGLRAKGRKIHCVWSGKELRRELEIDHCFPMAVWPCQDLWNLLPAAPAVNNQKRDRLVSAALLHAAQDRILDWWDQAYLRSPDPRIAERFPIEARMTLALDAGRVPSLEDMMLGVDLKRMALGRNREVDVWE
;
A
#
# COMPACT_ATOMS: atom_id res chain seq x y z
N MET A 1 -2.80 11.11 31.13
CA MET A 1 -3.29 10.04 32.02
C MET A 1 -4.52 9.46 31.33
N VAL A 2 -4.60 8.21 30.88
CA VAL A 2 -3.88 6.95 31.15
C VAL A 2 -3.42 6.37 29.80
N GLY A 3 -2.28 5.67 29.78
CA GLY A 3 -1.62 5.21 28.56
C GLY A 3 -2.39 4.11 27.82
N CYS A 4 -2.51 4.26 26.51
CA CYS A 4 -2.80 3.15 25.60
C CYS A 4 -1.46 2.47 25.27
N ALA A 5 -1.05 1.53 26.13
CA ALA A 5 -0.24 0.44 25.64
C ALA A 5 -1.15 -0.41 24.75
N ASN A 6 -0.80 -0.55 23.46
CA ASN A 6 -1.36 -1.62 22.63
C ASN A 6 -0.86 -2.95 23.22
N ASN A 7 -1.55 -3.43 24.26
CA ASN A 7 -1.69 -4.86 24.42
C ASN A 7 -2.48 -5.30 23.20
N VAL A 8 -1.81 -5.96 22.26
CA VAL A 8 -2.47 -7.06 21.56
C VAL A 8 -2.95 -7.96 22.69
N LEU A 9 -4.24 -7.85 23.06
CA LEU A 9 -4.85 -8.83 23.95
C LEU A 9 -4.64 -10.16 23.24
N MET A 10 -3.75 -11.00 23.77
CA MET A 10 -3.54 -12.34 23.26
C MET A 10 -4.92 -13.00 23.18
N SER A 11 -5.39 -13.27 21.97
CA SER A 11 -6.56 -14.12 21.84
C SER A 11 -6.15 -15.51 22.35
N PRO A 12 -7.06 -16.24 23.01
CA PRO A 12 -6.79 -17.61 23.47
C PRO A 12 -6.29 -18.51 22.33
N THR A 13 -6.63 -18.16 21.08
CA THR A 13 -6.31 -18.89 19.85
C THR A 13 -4.80 -19.05 19.58
N TRP A 14 -3.96 -18.07 19.94
CA TRP A 14 -2.52 -18.10 19.60
C TRP A 14 -1.62 -18.32 20.81
N THR A 15 -2.17 -18.25 22.02
CA THR A 15 -1.41 -18.41 23.27
C THR A 15 -0.74 -19.80 23.32
N SER A 16 -1.47 -20.85 22.92
CA SER A 16 -0.93 -22.20 22.81
C SER A 16 0.25 -22.31 21.83
N TYR A 17 0.20 -21.59 20.71
CA TYR A 17 1.30 -21.57 19.73
C TYR A 17 2.53 -20.83 20.26
N GLU A 18 2.32 -19.80 21.07
CA GLU A 18 3.42 -19.10 21.75
C GLU A 18 4.11 -20.01 22.78
N ASP A 19 3.32 -20.66 23.64
CA ASP A 19 3.80 -21.45 24.77
C ASP A 19 4.47 -22.77 24.34
N HIS A 20 4.09 -23.30 23.16
CA HIS A 20 4.53 -24.60 22.66
C HIS A 20 5.18 -24.55 21.26
N ALA A 21 5.74 -23.39 20.90
CA ALA A 21 6.25 -23.13 19.56
C ALA A 21 7.23 -24.21 19.04
N GLY A 22 8.21 -24.61 19.85
CA GLY A 22 9.20 -25.62 19.45
C GLY A 22 8.60 -27.00 19.16
N ALA A 23 7.59 -27.42 19.93
CA ALA A 23 6.91 -28.70 19.73
C ALA A 23 6.03 -28.67 18.46
N TYR A 24 5.28 -27.58 18.24
CA TYR A 24 4.50 -27.41 17.03
C TYR A 24 5.39 -27.29 15.79
N ALA A 25 6.50 -26.56 15.87
CA ALA A 25 7.44 -26.47 14.77
C ALA A 25 8.00 -27.84 14.39
N ALA A 26 8.44 -28.65 15.36
CA ALA A 26 8.91 -30.01 15.10
C ALA A 26 7.82 -30.91 14.45
N LEU A 27 6.57 -30.80 14.90
CA LEU A 27 5.46 -31.54 14.33
C LEU A 27 5.18 -31.10 12.88
N PHE A 28 5.13 -29.80 12.61
CA PHE A 28 4.85 -29.28 11.26
C PHE A 28 5.96 -29.65 10.28
N GLU A 29 7.22 -29.58 10.70
CA GLU A 29 8.38 -29.99 9.89
C GLU A 29 8.44 -31.51 9.62
N SER A 30 7.72 -32.34 10.38
CA SER A 30 7.70 -33.80 10.17
C SER A 30 6.92 -34.24 8.92
N LEU A 31 6.13 -33.35 8.34
CA LEU A 31 5.29 -33.62 7.18
C LEU A 31 5.81 -32.87 5.96
N ALA A 32 5.95 -33.53 4.82
CA ALA A 32 6.40 -32.89 3.59
C ALA A 32 5.29 -32.07 2.93
N PHE A 33 5.66 -30.95 2.29
CA PHE A 33 4.72 -30.08 1.57
C PHE A 33 3.96 -30.88 0.49
N GLU A 34 4.68 -31.65 -0.33
CA GLU A 34 4.11 -32.41 -1.43
C GLU A 34 3.10 -33.47 -0.96
N THR A 35 3.23 -33.94 0.28
CA THR A 35 2.29 -34.89 0.88
C THR A 35 1.02 -34.20 1.33
N ILE A 36 1.14 -33.14 2.14
CA ILE A 36 -0.03 -32.43 2.70
C ILE A 36 -0.82 -31.69 1.61
N HIS A 37 -0.12 -31.17 0.61
CA HIS A 37 -0.71 -30.31 -0.41
C HIS A 37 -0.85 -31.01 -1.77
N ALA A 38 -0.83 -32.34 -1.79
CA ALA A 38 -0.89 -33.15 -3.03
C ALA A 38 -2.08 -32.76 -3.92
N SER A 39 -3.23 -32.45 -3.32
CA SER A 39 -4.46 -32.09 -4.01
C SER A 39 -4.47 -30.70 -4.63
N ILE A 40 -3.43 -29.88 -4.43
CA ILE A 40 -3.35 -28.52 -4.99
C ILE A 40 -2.11 -28.28 -5.85
N LEU A 41 -1.19 -29.26 -5.95
CA LEU A 41 0.08 -29.09 -6.68
C LEU A 41 -0.10 -28.69 -8.14
N ASP A 42 -1.06 -29.28 -8.85
CA ASP A 42 -1.39 -28.96 -10.26
C ASP A 42 -2.16 -27.63 -10.41
N LEU A 43 -2.58 -27.03 -9.30
CA LEU A 43 -3.24 -25.73 -9.25
C LEU A 43 -2.32 -24.61 -8.76
N ILE A 44 -1.06 -24.89 -8.45
CA ILE A 44 -0.05 -23.85 -8.27
C ILE A 44 0.35 -23.35 -9.67
N PRO A 45 0.23 -22.05 -9.98
CA PRO A 45 0.63 -21.55 -11.30
C PRO A 45 2.12 -21.76 -11.60
N ASP A 46 2.46 -21.92 -12.87
CA ASP A 46 3.86 -22.06 -13.31
C ASP A 46 4.63 -20.74 -13.23
N GLY A 47 5.95 -20.83 -13.13
CA GLY A 47 6.87 -19.69 -13.14
C GLY A 47 7.09 -19.04 -11.77
N PRO A 48 7.89 -17.96 -11.70
CA PRO A 48 8.12 -17.23 -10.46
C PRO A 48 6.82 -16.56 -9.99
N LEU A 49 6.46 -16.76 -8.73
CA LEU A 49 5.19 -16.30 -8.14
C LEU A 49 5.47 -15.40 -6.95
N ARG A 50 4.52 -14.52 -6.63
CA ARG A 50 4.41 -13.93 -5.30
C ARG A 50 3.40 -14.71 -4.48
N VAL A 51 3.87 -15.29 -3.39
CA VAL A 51 3.11 -16.22 -2.55
C VAL A 51 2.90 -15.61 -1.17
N LEU A 52 1.67 -15.71 -0.66
CA LEU A 52 1.34 -15.44 0.73
C LEU A 52 1.09 -16.77 1.45
N ASP A 53 1.89 -17.08 2.46
CA ASP A 53 1.65 -18.15 3.41
C ASP A 53 1.00 -17.58 4.67
N MET A 54 -0.30 -17.81 4.85
CA MET A 54 -1.10 -17.26 5.95
C MET A 54 -1.13 -18.23 7.12
N GLY A 55 -0.63 -17.79 8.29
CA GLY A 55 -0.36 -18.61 9.48
C GLY A 55 0.77 -19.60 9.21
N ALA A 56 1.90 -19.08 8.75
CA ALA A 56 3.02 -19.87 8.22
C ALA A 56 3.69 -20.80 9.24
N GLY A 57 3.44 -20.62 10.55
CA GLY A 57 3.98 -21.49 11.59
C GLY A 57 5.51 -21.58 11.56
N SER A 58 6.05 -22.78 11.36
CA SER A 58 7.50 -23.03 11.26
C SER A 58 8.13 -22.54 9.96
N GLY A 59 7.30 -22.10 9.00
CA GLY A 59 7.76 -21.66 7.69
C GLY A 59 8.11 -22.81 6.75
N ARG A 60 7.59 -24.02 6.99
CA ARG A 60 7.76 -25.18 6.09
C ARG A 60 7.27 -24.85 4.68
N ASP A 61 6.02 -24.39 4.58
CA ASP A 61 5.36 -24.15 3.30
C ASP A 61 5.99 -22.95 2.60
N ALA A 62 6.20 -21.86 3.34
CA ALA A 62 6.96 -20.71 2.84
C ALA A 62 8.34 -21.07 2.27
N ALA A 63 9.11 -21.93 2.94
CA ALA A 63 10.44 -22.34 2.47
C ALA A 63 10.38 -23.23 1.23
N TRP A 64 9.33 -24.05 1.09
CA TRP A 64 9.12 -24.86 -0.10
C TRP A 64 8.92 -23.99 -1.35
N PHE A 65 8.15 -22.92 -1.22
CA PHE A 65 7.95 -21.94 -2.28
C PHE A 65 9.24 -21.14 -2.56
N GLU A 66 9.94 -20.70 -1.51
CA GLU A 66 11.21 -19.97 -1.65
C GLU A 66 12.24 -20.82 -2.44
N ALA A 67 12.40 -22.10 -2.10
CA ALA A 67 13.35 -22.99 -2.73
C ALA A 67 13.10 -23.19 -4.24
N ARG A 68 11.88 -22.87 -4.72
CA ARG A 68 11.48 -22.93 -6.13
C ARG A 68 11.57 -21.58 -6.84
N GLY A 69 12.17 -20.59 -6.19
CA GLY A 69 12.39 -19.26 -6.75
C GLY A 69 11.18 -18.33 -6.69
N HIS A 70 10.15 -18.70 -5.91
CA HIS A 70 9.03 -17.80 -5.64
C HIS A 70 9.42 -16.75 -4.60
N GLU A 71 8.79 -15.59 -4.66
CA GLU A 71 8.90 -14.56 -3.65
C GLU A 71 7.80 -14.76 -2.60
N VAL A 72 8.20 -14.96 -1.34
CA VAL A 72 7.28 -15.45 -0.31
C VAL A 72 7.16 -14.45 0.84
N VAL A 73 5.91 -14.14 1.18
CA VAL A 73 5.53 -13.45 2.41
C VAL A 73 4.85 -14.46 3.33
N ALA A 74 5.38 -14.61 4.55
CA ALA A 74 4.86 -15.49 5.59
C ALA A 74 4.22 -14.64 6.70
N CYS A 75 2.90 -14.71 6.84
CA CYS A 75 2.17 -14.10 7.94
C CYS A 75 2.09 -15.09 9.09
N GLU A 76 2.68 -14.75 10.23
CA GLU A 76 2.59 -15.57 11.44
C GLU A 76 2.53 -14.62 12.63
N PRO A 77 1.42 -14.57 13.37
CA PRO A 77 1.31 -13.63 14.48
C PRO A 77 2.12 -14.00 15.72
N SER A 78 2.41 -15.27 15.99
CA SER A 78 3.18 -15.71 17.17
C SER A 78 4.67 -15.32 17.06
N PRO A 79 5.19 -14.44 17.95
CA PRO A 79 6.62 -14.16 18.00
C PRO A 79 7.48 -15.40 18.21
N ALA A 80 7.07 -16.32 19.08
CA ALA A 80 7.82 -17.56 19.33
C ALA A 80 7.90 -18.46 18.08
N MET A 81 6.79 -18.64 17.34
CA MET A 81 6.80 -19.40 16.09
C MET A 81 7.71 -18.76 15.03
N ARG A 82 7.66 -17.43 14.88
CA ARG A 82 8.57 -16.71 13.97
C ARG A 82 10.04 -16.89 14.36
N GLN A 83 10.36 -16.82 15.66
CA GLN A 83 11.71 -17.08 16.14
C GLN A 83 12.17 -18.50 15.83
N GLU A 84 11.29 -19.48 15.99
CA GLU A 84 11.61 -20.86 15.64
C GLU A 84 11.84 -21.06 14.14
N ALA A 85 11.00 -20.45 13.30
CA ALA A 85 11.18 -20.51 11.87
C ALA A 85 12.54 -19.91 11.42
N VAL A 86 12.94 -18.76 12.00
CA VAL A 86 14.25 -18.15 11.76
C VAL A 86 15.38 -19.06 12.23
N ARG A 87 15.23 -19.73 13.39
CA ARG A 87 16.23 -20.67 13.91
C ARG A 87 16.39 -21.89 13.01
N ILE A 88 15.29 -22.44 12.49
CA ILE A 88 15.27 -23.62 11.61
C ILE A 88 15.85 -23.26 10.24
N ARG A 89 15.66 -22.03 9.76
CA ARG A 89 16.03 -21.59 8.41
C ARG A 89 16.92 -20.34 8.40
N PRO A 90 18.13 -20.41 8.97
CA PRO A 90 19.04 -19.28 8.96
C PRO A 90 19.37 -18.88 7.52
N GLY A 91 19.18 -17.61 7.18
CA GLY A 91 19.45 -17.07 5.85
C GLY A 91 18.34 -17.26 4.82
N SER A 92 17.16 -17.76 5.21
CA SER A 92 15.96 -17.69 4.37
C SER A 92 15.61 -16.22 4.05
N LYS A 93 15.17 -16.00 2.83
CA LYS A 93 14.69 -14.72 2.28
C LYS A 93 13.17 -14.56 2.43
N VAL A 94 12.48 -15.53 3.05
CA VAL A 94 11.06 -15.44 3.37
C VAL A 94 10.80 -14.19 4.21
N ARG A 95 9.79 -13.41 3.82
CA ARG A 95 9.42 -12.15 4.48
C ARG A 95 8.41 -12.43 5.57
N TRP A 96 8.86 -12.36 6.82
CA TRP A 96 8.01 -12.62 7.97
C TRP A 96 7.23 -11.38 8.38
N LEU A 97 5.91 -11.53 8.52
CA LEU A 97 4.98 -10.49 8.93
C LEU A 97 4.24 -10.87 10.21
N PRO A 98 4.28 -10.05 11.27
CA PRO A 98 3.43 -10.20 12.45
C PRO A 98 2.01 -9.67 12.15
N ASP A 99 1.35 -10.27 11.17
CA ASP A 99 0.00 -9.90 10.73
C ASP A 99 -0.93 -11.11 10.82
N ALA A 100 -2.24 -10.87 10.90
CA ALA A 100 -3.19 -11.94 11.18
C ALA A 100 -4.59 -11.70 10.65
N LEU A 101 -5.30 -12.81 10.41
CA LEU A 101 -6.74 -12.77 10.25
C LEU A 101 -7.41 -12.42 11.60
N PRO A 102 -8.52 -11.67 11.56
CA PRO A 102 -9.29 -11.34 10.36
C PRO A 102 -8.88 -9.99 9.71
N ASP A 103 -7.98 -9.21 10.33
CA ASP A 103 -7.75 -7.80 9.97
C ASP A 103 -6.73 -7.57 8.83
N LEU A 104 -5.64 -8.35 8.79
CA LEU A 104 -4.50 -8.18 7.88
C LEU A 104 -4.06 -6.71 7.78
N ALA A 105 -3.79 -6.12 8.94
CA ALA A 105 -3.62 -4.69 9.11
C ALA A 105 -2.47 -4.13 8.26
N THR A 106 -1.37 -4.86 8.13
CA THR A 106 -0.18 -4.44 7.39
C THR A 106 -0.34 -4.74 5.90
N LEU A 107 -0.72 -5.97 5.56
CA LEU A 107 -0.84 -6.39 4.17
C LEU A 107 -1.90 -5.61 3.40
N SER A 108 -3.06 -5.34 4.01
CA SER A 108 -4.15 -4.59 3.37
C SER A 108 -3.73 -3.19 2.91
N ARG A 109 -2.74 -2.58 3.57
CA ARG A 109 -2.26 -1.23 3.28
C ARG A 109 -1.09 -1.22 2.29
N SER A 110 -0.34 -2.31 2.21
CA SER A 110 0.90 -2.42 1.42
C SER A 110 0.73 -2.22 -0.08
N GLY A 111 -0.47 -2.48 -0.62
CA GLY A 111 -0.74 -2.50 -2.06
C GLY A 111 -0.15 -3.72 -2.78
N VAL A 112 0.44 -4.67 -2.05
CA VAL A 112 0.92 -5.94 -2.61
C VAL A 112 -0.28 -6.82 -2.96
N SER A 113 -0.14 -7.58 -4.04
CA SER A 113 -1.08 -8.62 -4.45
C SER A 113 -0.33 -9.90 -4.81
N PHE A 114 -0.94 -11.04 -4.53
CA PHE A 114 -0.31 -12.36 -4.57
C PHE A 114 -0.91 -13.23 -5.66
N ASP A 115 -0.04 -13.95 -6.36
CA ASP A 115 -0.43 -14.88 -7.42
C ASP A 115 -0.95 -16.19 -6.83
N PHE A 116 -0.48 -16.54 -5.62
CA PHE A 116 -0.99 -17.64 -4.82
C PHE A 116 -1.07 -17.27 -3.34
N ILE A 117 -2.19 -17.59 -2.69
CA ILE A 117 -2.36 -17.43 -1.24
C ILE A 117 -2.69 -18.81 -0.66
N LEU A 118 -1.90 -19.26 0.31
CA LEU A 118 -2.11 -20.51 1.04
C LEU A 118 -2.59 -20.20 2.46
N VAL A 119 -3.71 -20.82 2.86
CA VAL A 119 -4.27 -20.76 4.22
C VAL A 119 -4.38 -22.20 4.74
N ALA A 120 -3.24 -22.75 5.17
CA ALA A 120 -3.09 -24.15 5.55
C ALA A 120 -3.18 -24.34 7.07
N GLY A 121 -4.18 -25.06 7.55
CA GLY A 121 -4.36 -25.33 8.99
C GLY A 121 -4.72 -24.09 9.83
N VAL A 122 -5.32 -23.06 9.22
CA VAL A 122 -5.58 -21.77 9.89
C VAL A 122 -7.06 -21.44 10.04
N TRP A 123 -7.91 -21.77 9.06
CA TRP A 123 -9.28 -21.21 9.00
C TRP A 123 -10.17 -21.55 10.22
N MET A 124 -9.92 -22.68 10.89
CA MET A 124 -10.62 -23.06 12.13
C MET A 124 -10.38 -22.09 13.29
N HIS A 125 -9.34 -21.27 13.24
CA HIS A 125 -9.03 -20.24 14.24
C HIS A 125 -9.82 -18.94 14.06
N VAL A 126 -10.48 -18.77 12.91
CA VAL A 126 -11.26 -17.55 12.62
C VAL A 126 -12.69 -17.76 13.09
N ALA A 127 -13.13 -16.91 14.03
CA ALA A 127 -14.47 -16.95 14.56
C ALA A 127 -15.51 -16.75 13.44
N PRO A 128 -16.67 -17.46 13.47
CA PRO A 128 -17.65 -17.39 12.39
C PRO A 128 -18.11 -15.98 12.03
N ALA A 129 -18.23 -15.09 13.01
CA ALA A 129 -18.61 -13.69 12.79
C ALA A 129 -17.58 -12.90 11.96
N ASP A 130 -16.31 -13.29 12.03
CA ASP A 130 -15.19 -12.61 11.38
C ASP A 130 -14.83 -13.22 10.03
N ARG A 131 -15.34 -14.41 9.69
CA ARG A 131 -15.04 -15.11 8.43
C ARG A 131 -15.38 -14.32 7.17
N PRO A 132 -16.55 -13.65 7.06
CA PRO A 132 -16.84 -12.83 5.89
C PRO A 132 -15.83 -11.69 5.70
N TRP A 133 -15.35 -11.12 6.81
CA TRP A 133 -14.33 -10.08 6.81
C TRP A 133 -12.97 -10.63 6.38
N ALA A 134 -12.50 -11.67 7.06
CA ALA A 134 -11.24 -12.37 6.77
C ALA A 134 -11.16 -12.81 5.30
N PHE A 135 -12.23 -13.40 4.77
CA PHE A 135 -12.26 -13.87 3.39
C PHE A 135 -12.18 -12.71 2.39
N ARG A 136 -12.86 -11.59 2.66
CA ARG A 136 -12.76 -10.38 1.83
C ARG A 136 -11.34 -9.84 1.79
N LYS A 137 -10.63 -9.84 2.93
CA LYS A 137 -9.22 -9.42 2.98
C LYS A 137 -8.32 -10.30 2.11
N LEU A 138 -8.46 -11.62 2.22
CA LEU A 138 -7.71 -12.57 1.38
C LEU A 138 -8.01 -12.36 -0.11
N ALA A 139 -9.28 -12.23 -0.48
CA ALA A 139 -9.69 -11.98 -1.86
C ALA A 139 -9.15 -10.64 -2.41
N ALA A 140 -9.11 -9.59 -1.60
CA ALA A 140 -8.58 -8.29 -2.00
C ALA A 140 -7.06 -8.33 -2.30
N LEU A 141 -6.34 -9.22 -1.61
CA LEU A 141 -4.91 -9.46 -1.79
C LEU A 141 -4.59 -10.35 -3.00
N LEU A 142 -5.58 -10.98 -3.66
CA LEU A 142 -5.32 -11.75 -4.86
C LEU A 142 -4.94 -10.86 -6.06
N ALA A 143 -3.94 -11.34 -6.79
CA ALA A 143 -3.67 -11.03 -8.17
C ALA A 143 -4.90 -11.21 -9.07
N PRO A 144 -5.01 -10.47 -10.19
CA PRO A 144 -5.80 -10.94 -11.33
C PRO A 144 -5.32 -12.33 -11.77
N GLY A 145 -6.25 -13.28 -11.92
CA GLY A 145 -5.94 -14.68 -12.17
C GLY A 145 -5.34 -15.45 -10.97
N GLY A 146 -5.11 -14.77 -9.83
CA GLY A 146 -4.53 -15.36 -8.63
C GLY A 146 -5.41 -16.40 -7.97
N ARG A 147 -4.78 -17.33 -7.24
CA ARG A 147 -5.46 -18.46 -6.59
C ARG A 147 -5.33 -18.41 -5.07
N LEU A 148 -6.41 -18.75 -4.38
CA LEU A 148 -6.50 -18.87 -2.92
C LEU A 148 -6.80 -20.33 -2.57
N ALA A 149 -5.87 -21.02 -1.92
CA ALA A 149 -6.04 -22.37 -1.40
C ALA A 149 -6.29 -22.32 0.12
N ILE A 150 -7.38 -22.93 0.59
CA ILE A 150 -7.75 -22.99 2.01
C ILE A 150 -8.02 -24.44 2.41
N SER A 151 -7.36 -24.90 3.46
CA SER A 151 -7.68 -26.18 4.10
C SER A 151 -8.59 -25.97 5.31
N LEU A 152 -9.63 -26.78 5.44
CA LEU A 152 -10.60 -26.81 6.52
C LEU A 152 -10.37 -28.06 7.37
N ARG A 153 -10.04 -27.89 8.65
CA ARG A 153 -9.95 -29.01 9.59
C ARG A 153 -11.31 -29.29 10.20
N HIS A 154 -11.80 -30.51 10.03
CA HIS A 154 -12.99 -31.03 10.71
C HIS A 154 -12.61 -31.87 11.92
N GLY A 155 -13.53 -32.00 12.87
CA GLY A 155 -13.34 -32.75 14.11
C GLY A 155 -13.24 -31.87 15.35
N PRO A 156 -12.98 -32.48 16.52
CA PRO A 156 -12.99 -31.78 17.81
C PRO A 156 -11.84 -30.76 17.93
N ASP A 157 -12.06 -29.74 18.76
CA ASP A 157 -11.02 -28.81 19.22
C ASP A 157 -10.12 -29.51 20.25
N PRO A 158 -8.85 -29.79 19.93
CA PRO A 158 -7.94 -30.35 20.91
C PRO A 158 -7.58 -29.28 21.93
N GLU A 159 -7.72 -29.60 23.23
CA GLU A 159 -7.19 -28.79 24.34
C GLU A 159 -7.69 -27.33 24.40
N ASN A 160 -8.92 -27.06 23.91
CA ASN A 160 -9.52 -25.71 23.88
C ASN A 160 -8.63 -24.67 23.17
N ARG A 161 -8.01 -25.05 22.05
CA ARG A 161 -7.18 -24.14 21.24
C ARG A 161 -7.98 -23.06 20.51
N GLY A 162 -9.30 -23.05 20.69
CA GLY A 162 -10.19 -22.04 20.12
C GLY A 162 -10.60 -22.39 18.69
N PHE A 163 -10.71 -23.70 18.37
CA PHE A 163 -11.15 -24.11 17.05
C PHE A 163 -12.67 -23.95 16.93
N HIS A 164 -13.08 -23.36 15.81
CA HIS A 164 -14.48 -23.20 15.44
C HIS A 164 -14.86 -24.19 14.33
N PRO A 165 -16.09 -24.75 14.34
CA PRO A 165 -16.58 -25.57 13.23
C PRO A 165 -16.50 -24.83 11.89
N VAL A 166 -16.04 -25.50 10.85
CA VAL A 166 -15.81 -24.95 9.51
C VAL A 166 -16.73 -25.59 8.47
N SER A 167 -16.98 -24.90 7.36
CA SER A 167 -17.86 -25.39 6.30
C SER A 167 -17.33 -25.01 4.91
N ALA A 168 -17.22 -26.00 4.03
CA ALA A 168 -16.88 -25.78 2.63
C ALA A 168 -17.95 -24.92 1.93
N SER A 169 -19.24 -25.17 2.22
CA SER A 169 -20.35 -24.40 1.65
C SER A 169 -20.35 -22.94 2.09
N GLU A 170 -19.89 -22.64 3.31
CA GLU A 170 -19.69 -21.25 3.77
C GLU A 170 -18.65 -20.54 2.90
N LEU A 171 -17.51 -21.17 2.64
CA LEU A 171 -16.47 -20.61 1.76
C LEU A 171 -16.97 -20.44 0.31
N GLU A 172 -17.73 -21.39 -0.22
CA GLU A 172 -18.32 -21.29 -1.57
C GLU A 172 -19.24 -20.06 -1.70
N VAL A 173 -20.06 -19.78 -0.69
CA VAL A 173 -20.93 -18.59 -0.65
C VAL A 173 -20.10 -17.30 -0.55
N LEU A 174 -19.08 -17.27 0.33
CA LEU A 174 -18.20 -16.11 0.47
C LEU A 174 -17.44 -15.81 -0.84
N ALA A 175 -16.95 -16.84 -1.51
CA ALA A 175 -16.28 -16.74 -2.81
C ALA A 175 -17.20 -16.19 -3.89
N ALA A 176 -18.41 -16.77 -4.02
CA ALA A 176 -19.39 -16.34 -5.01
C ALA A 176 -19.80 -14.86 -4.82
N ASN A 177 -19.98 -14.42 -3.57
CA ASN A 177 -20.32 -13.02 -3.26
C ASN A 177 -19.22 -12.02 -3.66
N LEU A 178 -17.98 -12.48 -3.84
CA LEU A 178 -16.84 -11.67 -4.26
C LEU A 178 -16.42 -11.93 -5.71
N GLY A 179 -17.17 -12.77 -6.44
CA GLY A 179 -16.89 -13.11 -7.84
C GLY A 179 -15.70 -14.06 -8.03
N LEU A 180 -15.27 -14.77 -6.99
CA LEU A 180 -14.25 -15.80 -7.12
C LEU A 180 -14.88 -17.10 -7.64
N VAL A 181 -14.13 -17.80 -8.51
CA VAL A 181 -14.54 -19.09 -9.07
C VAL A 181 -13.91 -20.22 -8.27
N CYS A 182 -14.70 -21.21 -7.84
CA CYS A 182 -14.19 -22.43 -7.23
C CYS A 182 -13.59 -23.34 -8.31
N LEU A 183 -12.28 -23.59 -8.24
CA LEU A 183 -11.56 -24.49 -9.14
C LEU A 183 -11.54 -25.93 -8.63
N ARG A 184 -11.47 -26.10 -7.30
CA ARG A 184 -11.39 -27.42 -6.67
C ARG A 184 -12.00 -27.41 -5.27
N LYS A 185 -12.61 -28.53 -4.93
CA LYS A 185 -13.09 -28.90 -3.59
C LYS A 185 -12.84 -30.40 -3.43
N THR A 186 -12.04 -30.77 -2.44
CA THR A 186 -11.71 -32.17 -2.12
C THR A 186 -11.89 -32.41 -0.63
N ASP A 187 -12.28 -33.63 -0.26
CA ASP A 187 -12.27 -34.12 1.12
C ASP A 187 -11.14 -35.13 1.28
N GLU A 188 -10.40 -35.02 2.37
CA GLU A 188 -9.12 -35.71 2.59
C GLU A 188 -9.05 -36.30 4.01
N ALA A 189 -8.31 -37.39 4.14
CA ALA A 189 -8.01 -38.00 5.44
C ALA A 189 -6.96 -37.17 6.19
N ASP A 190 -6.85 -37.36 7.51
CA ASP A 190 -5.81 -36.70 8.30
C ASP A 190 -4.47 -37.42 8.15
N GLU A 191 -3.46 -36.73 7.61
CA GLU A 191 -2.09 -37.26 7.41
C GLU A 191 -1.38 -37.62 8.73
N LEU A 192 -1.84 -37.06 9.86
CA LEU A 192 -1.35 -37.41 11.20
C LEU A 192 -2.12 -38.57 11.85
N GLY A 193 -3.11 -39.14 11.18
CA GLY A 193 -3.89 -40.28 11.65
C GLY A 193 -4.71 -40.02 12.91
N ARG A 194 -5.06 -38.76 13.20
CA ARG A 194 -5.79 -38.40 14.43
C ARG A 194 -7.25 -38.83 14.33
N GLU A 195 -7.72 -39.52 15.36
CA GLU A 195 -9.09 -40.04 15.40
C GLU A 195 -10.12 -38.89 15.35
N GLY A 196 -11.12 -39.03 14.48
CA GLY A 196 -12.19 -38.05 14.31
C GLY A 196 -11.79 -36.75 13.60
N VAL A 197 -10.59 -36.69 13.02
CA VAL A 197 -10.10 -35.55 12.25
C VAL A 197 -10.13 -35.88 10.76
N SER A 198 -10.64 -34.95 9.95
CA SER A 198 -10.57 -34.99 8.49
C SER A 198 -10.38 -33.57 7.94
N TRP A 199 -10.12 -33.48 6.64
CA TRP A 199 -9.85 -32.21 5.99
C TRP A 199 -10.74 -32.02 4.76
N SER A 200 -11.04 -30.76 4.44
CA SER A 200 -11.46 -30.38 3.09
C SER A 200 -10.50 -29.33 2.56
N VAL A 201 -10.14 -29.40 1.28
CA VAL A 201 -9.30 -28.40 0.62
C VAL A 201 -10.09 -27.75 -0.51
N LEU A 202 -10.11 -26.41 -0.52
CA LEU A 202 -10.77 -25.62 -1.54
C LEU A 202 -9.77 -24.69 -2.21
N VAL A 203 -9.87 -24.56 -3.54
CA VAL A 203 -9.07 -23.61 -4.33
C VAL A 203 -10.00 -22.70 -5.11
N PHE A 204 -9.87 -21.40 -4.87
CA PHE A 204 -10.63 -20.35 -5.56
C PHE A 204 -9.71 -19.51 -6.45
N GLN A 205 -10.24 -18.97 -7.55
CA GLN A 205 -9.52 -18.07 -8.43
C GLN A 205 -10.26 -16.74 -8.60
N LEU A 206 -9.53 -15.64 -8.53
CA LEU A 206 -10.04 -14.33 -8.93
C LEU A 206 -9.96 -14.20 -10.46
N PRO A 207 -11.08 -13.94 -11.17
CA PRO A 207 -11.05 -13.69 -12.61
C PRO A 207 -10.15 -12.51 -12.99
N ASP A 208 -9.53 -12.58 -14.17
CA ASP A 208 -8.59 -11.56 -14.68
C ASP A 208 -9.29 -10.36 -15.36
N ASP A 209 -10.62 -10.34 -15.41
CA ASP A 209 -11.41 -9.43 -16.26
C ASP A 209 -11.95 -8.16 -15.55
N ALA A 210 -11.60 -7.96 -14.27
CA ALA A 210 -11.98 -6.78 -13.47
C ALA A 210 -13.49 -6.47 -13.50
N THR A 211 -14.32 -7.51 -13.55
CA THR A 211 -15.74 -7.55 -13.93
C THR A 211 -16.70 -6.62 -13.18
N GLY A 212 -16.33 -6.05 -12.03
CA GLY A 212 -17.21 -5.16 -11.24
C GLY A 212 -16.96 -3.65 -11.37
N ALA A 213 -15.71 -3.22 -11.57
CA ALA A 213 -15.33 -1.81 -11.37
C ALA A 213 -15.09 -1.03 -12.67
N LEU A 214 -14.63 -1.71 -13.72
CA LEU A 214 -14.41 -1.09 -15.03
C LEU A 214 -15.71 -0.57 -15.68
N PRO A 215 -16.87 -1.24 -15.57
CA PRO A 215 -18.12 -0.69 -16.08
C PRO A 215 -18.50 0.64 -15.40
N LEU A 216 -18.33 0.75 -14.07
CA LEU A 216 -18.60 1.99 -13.33
C LEU A 216 -17.64 3.11 -13.78
N LEU A 217 -16.32 2.85 -13.80
CA LEU A 217 -15.31 3.81 -14.28
C LEU A 217 -15.62 4.28 -15.70
N ARG A 218 -15.89 3.34 -16.61
CA ARG A 218 -16.26 3.63 -18.00
C ARG A 218 -17.53 4.47 -18.05
N SER A 219 -18.54 4.16 -17.23
CA SER A 219 -19.79 4.90 -17.23
C SER A 219 -19.57 6.36 -16.80
N ILE A 220 -18.76 6.61 -15.76
CA ILE A 220 -18.41 7.95 -15.31
C ILE A 220 -17.62 8.68 -16.40
N ILE A 221 -16.56 8.06 -16.94
CA ILE A 221 -15.71 8.69 -17.98
C ILE A 221 -16.52 9.03 -19.25
N LEU A 222 -17.40 8.14 -19.70
CA LEU A 222 -18.16 8.34 -20.94
C LEU A 222 -19.39 9.22 -20.79
N ARG A 223 -20.18 9.07 -19.72
CA ARG A 223 -21.41 9.87 -19.51
C ARG A 223 -21.09 11.31 -19.13
N ASP A 224 -20.04 11.52 -18.34
CA ASP A 224 -19.78 12.83 -17.73
C ASP A 224 -18.80 13.72 -18.48
N ARG A 225 -18.31 13.27 -19.63
CA ARG A 225 -17.42 13.99 -20.55
C ARG A 225 -17.88 15.40 -20.95
N ARG A 226 -19.12 15.81 -20.63
CA ARG A 226 -19.71 17.10 -21.03
C ARG A 226 -20.13 18.01 -19.87
N SER A 227 -19.92 17.63 -18.61
CA SER A 227 -20.54 18.34 -17.46
C SER A 227 -19.58 19.26 -16.67
N SER A 228 -18.40 18.79 -16.28
CA SER A 228 -17.38 19.61 -15.58
C SER A 228 -16.00 18.93 -15.60
N SER A 229 -14.92 19.71 -15.50
CA SER A 229 -13.57 19.16 -15.33
C SER A 229 -13.40 18.44 -13.97
N TYR A 230 -14.19 18.85 -12.97
CA TYR A 230 -14.10 18.40 -11.59
C TYR A 230 -14.29 16.88 -11.44
N LYS A 231 -15.14 16.26 -12.27
CA LYS A 231 -15.37 14.81 -12.17
C LYS A 231 -14.14 14.00 -12.59
N LEU A 232 -13.53 14.40 -13.72
CA LEU A 232 -12.31 13.78 -14.24
C LEU A 232 -11.12 14.05 -13.31
N ALA A 233 -11.03 15.26 -12.77
CA ALA A 233 -10.04 15.60 -11.77
C ALA A 233 -10.19 14.78 -10.49
N LEU A 234 -11.41 14.53 -10.00
CA LEU A 234 -11.63 13.70 -8.82
C LEU A 234 -11.14 12.28 -9.03
N LEU A 235 -11.55 11.65 -10.13
CA LEU A 235 -11.11 10.29 -10.46
C LEU A 235 -9.59 10.23 -10.60
N ARG A 236 -8.98 11.25 -11.20
CA ARG A 236 -7.52 11.29 -11.36
C ARG A 236 -6.80 11.50 -10.03
N VAL A 237 -7.33 12.35 -9.16
CA VAL A 237 -6.85 12.52 -7.78
C VAL A 237 -6.92 11.21 -7.01
N LEU A 238 -8.04 10.49 -7.06
CA LEU A 238 -8.19 9.19 -6.41
C LEU A 238 -7.23 8.16 -6.99
N CYS A 239 -7.05 8.14 -8.31
CA CYS A 239 -6.05 7.30 -8.98
C CYS A 239 -4.62 7.58 -8.48
N ARG A 240 -4.26 8.87 -8.34
CA ARG A 240 -2.95 9.28 -7.83
C ARG A 240 -2.73 8.93 -6.37
N ILE A 241 -3.76 9.05 -5.52
CA ILE A 241 -3.70 8.62 -4.12
C ILE A 241 -3.57 7.09 -4.04
N ALA A 242 -4.34 6.34 -4.84
CA ALA A 242 -4.25 4.88 -4.91
C ALA A 242 -2.86 4.39 -5.34
N GLU A 243 -2.23 5.10 -6.27
CA GLU A 243 -0.86 4.80 -6.71
C GLU A 243 0.17 5.14 -5.63
N HIS A 244 0.13 6.38 -5.08
CA HIS A 244 1.20 6.97 -4.26
C HIS A 244 1.08 6.74 -2.76
N HIS A 245 -0.14 6.69 -2.25
CA HIS A 245 -0.46 6.67 -0.83
C HIS A 245 -1.56 5.65 -0.49
N PRO A 246 -1.53 4.40 -1.00
CA PRO A 246 -2.61 3.45 -0.76
C PRO A 246 -2.83 3.14 0.73
N GLY A 247 -1.77 3.19 1.53
CA GLY A 247 -1.83 2.89 2.97
C GLY A 247 -2.55 3.89 3.85
N VAL A 248 -2.92 5.06 3.32
CA VAL A 248 -3.76 6.04 4.03
C VAL A 248 -5.23 5.66 4.05
N ALA A 249 -5.63 4.72 3.18
CA ALA A 249 -6.99 4.24 3.11
C ALA A 249 -7.32 3.41 4.35
N ARG A 250 -8.44 3.73 4.98
CA ARG A 250 -9.02 2.98 6.08
C ARG A 250 -10.26 2.27 5.56
N GLU A 251 -10.54 1.09 6.05
CA GLU A 251 -11.77 0.42 5.63
C GLU A 251 -12.99 1.15 6.19
N ALA A 252 -14.03 1.25 5.36
CA ALA A 252 -15.30 1.83 5.73
C ALA A 252 -16.37 0.73 5.84
N GLU A 253 -17.49 1.06 6.48
CA GLU A 253 -18.65 0.16 6.53
C GLU A 253 -19.11 -0.22 5.11
N HIS A 254 -19.75 -1.40 4.99
CA HIS A 254 -20.30 -1.92 3.73
C HIS A 254 -19.30 -2.13 2.58
N GLY A 255 -18.01 -2.34 2.89
CA GLY A 255 -17.00 -2.71 1.89
C GLY A 255 -16.48 -1.55 1.04
N GLY A 256 -16.60 -0.31 1.55
CA GLY A 256 -15.92 0.87 1.00
C GLY A 256 -14.55 1.11 1.65
N VAL A 257 -13.86 2.15 1.20
CA VAL A 257 -12.68 2.70 1.89
C VAL A 257 -12.86 4.18 2.17
N ASP A 258 -12.46 4.63 3.36
CA ASP A 258 -12.34 6.02 3.73
C ASP A 258 -10.91 6.51 3.45
N LEU A 259 -10.83 7.69 2.84
CA LEU A 259 -9.63 8.48 2.65
C LEU A 259 -9.71 9.77 3.47
N PRO A 260 -8.57 10.33 3.90
CA PRO A 260 -8.55 11.66 4.50
C PRO A 260 -8.97 12.70 3.46
N LEU A 261 -10.05 13.43 3.71
CA LEU A 261 -10.55 14.45 2.80
C LEU A 261 -9.50 15.55 2.55
N GLY A 262 -8.63 15.82 3.54
CA GLY A 262 -7.51 16.73 3.39
C GLY A 262 -6.49 16.25 2.36
N LEU A 263 -6.25 14.95 2.21
CA LEU A 263 -5.35 14.40 1.19
C LEU A 263 -5.97 14.48 -0.21
N VAL A 264 -7.28 14.20 -0.31
CA VAL A 264 -8.03 14.40 -1.56
C VAL A 264 -7.95 15.87 -1.98
N ALA A 265 -8.18 16.80 -1.04
CA ALA A 265 -8.07 18.24 -1.28
C ALA A 265 -6.63 18.69 -1.62
N LEU A 266 -5.62 18.17 -0.95
CA LEU A 266 -4.21 18.50 -1.20
C LEU A 266 -3.79 18.09 -2.63
N THR A 267 -4.11 16.84 -2.99
CA THR A 267 -3.82 16.27 -4.31
C THR A 267 -4.60 16.99 -5.41
N TRP A 268 -5.82 17.42 -5.10
CA TRP A 268 -6.66 18.24 -5.97
C TRP A 268 -6.03 19.62 -6.23
N LEU A 269 -5.61 20.34 -5.18
CA LEU A 269 -4.92 21.62 -5.33
C LEU A 269 -3.66 21.47 -6.18
N ARG A 270 -2.88 20.41 -5.95
CA ARG A 270 -1.69 20.09 -6.75
C ARG A 270 -2.01 19.84 -8.23
N ALA A 271 -3.12 19.19 -8.55
CA ALA A 271 -3.55 18.96 -9.92
C ALA A 271 -3.98 20.26 -10.64
N TYR A 272 -4.60 21.19 -9.92
CA TYR A 272 -5.14 22.43 -10.51
C TYR A 272 -4.18 23.62 -10.48
N LEU A 273 -3.17 23.63 -9.62
CA LEU A 273 -2.25 24.76 -9.50
C LEU A 273 -1.50 25.09 -10.80
N PRO A 274 -1.00 24.10 -11.60
CA PRO A 274 -0.42 24.39 -12.92
C PRO A 274 -1.44 24.97 -13.91
N LEU A 275 -2.69 24.48 -13.89
CA LEU A 275 -3.77 25.00 -14.74
C LEU A 275 -4.08 26.47 -14.40
N HIS A 276 -4.15 26.80 -13.11
CA HIS A 276 -4.38 28.17 -12.64
C HIS A 276 -3.25 29.12 -13.06
N ARG A 277 -1.99 28.71 -12.90
CA ARG A 277 -0.82 29.50 -13.31
C ARG A 277 -0.77 29.75 -14.81
N ALA A 278 -1.24 28.78 -15.61
CA ALA A 278 -1.35 28.91 -17.05
C ALA A 278 -2.60 29.68 -17.50
N GLY A 279 -3.43 30.17 -16.57
CA GLY A 279 -4.65 30.93 -16.88
C GLY A 279 -5.76 30.09 -17.52
N LEU A 280 -5.74 28.76 -17.32
CA LEU A 280 -6.62 27.83 -18.01
C LEU A 280 -8.01 27.77 -17.35
N PRO A 281 -9.10 27.68 -18.13
CA PRO A 281 -10.45 27.61 -17.58
C PRO A 281 -10.68 26.30 -16.84
N GLN A 282 -11.38 26.36 -15.71
CA GLN A 282 -11.64 25.17 -14.87
C GLN A 282 -13.10 24.72 -14.89
N HIS A 283 -14.03 25.59 -15.31
CA HIS A 283 -15.46 25.34 -15.30
C HIS A 283 -16.16 26.04 -16.50
N PRO A 284 -17.24 25.50 -17.08
CA PRO A 284 -17.92 26.11 -18.23
C PRO A 284 -18.50 27.50 -17.97
N GLN A 285 -19.05 27.71 -16.77
CA GLN A 285 -19.80 28.92 -16.40
C GLN A 285 -18.97 29.90 -15.55
N GLN A 286 -17.73 29.53 -15.19
CA GLN A 286 -16.82 30.39 -14.44
C GLN A 286 -15.44 30.30 -15.07
N ALA A 287 -14.92 31.44 -15.54
CA ALA A 287 -13.59 31.50 -16.14
C ALA A 287 -12.49 30.90 -15.24
N ARG A 288 -12.68 30.86 -13.90
CA ARG A 288 -11.64 30.46 -12.93
C ARG A 288 -12.09 29.66 -11.69
N GLY A 289 -13.23 28.95 -11.67
CA GLY A 289 -13.57 27.99 -10.59
C GLY A 289 -13.24 28.41 -9.13
N PHE A 290 -12.66 27.51 -8.31
CA PHE A 290 -12.16 27.79 -6.95
C PHE A 290 -10.82 28.57 -6.93
N SER A 291 -10.62 29.49 -7.87
CA SER A 291 -9.36 30.20 -8.10
C SER A 291 -8.82 31.00 -6.92
N GLU A 292 -9.68 31.54 -6.05
CA GLU A 292 -9.18 32.24 -4.87
C GLU A 292 -8.32 31.32 -3.99
N ASP A 293 -8.71 30.06 -3.86
CA ASP A 293 -7.92 29.07 -3.11
C ASP A 293 -6.59 28.79 -3.78
N LEU A 294 -6.53 28.76 -5.11
CA LEU A 294 -5.28 28.55 -5.85
C LEU A 294 -4.38 29.79 -5.84
N ALA A 295 -4.96 30.99 -5.89
CA ALA A 295 -4.23 32.26 -5.84
C ALA A 295 -3.49 32.45 -4.51
N ARG A 296 -4.08 31.99 -3.40
CA ARG A 296 -3.44 31.93 -2.06
C ARG A 296 -2.17 31.08 -2.03
N LEU A 297 -1.97 30.20 -3.00
CA LEU A 297 -0.84 29.26 -3.09
C LEU A 297 0.16 29.66 -4.18
N SER A 298 0.07 30.87 -4.72
CA SER A 298 0.93 31.35 -5.81
C SER A 298 2.43 31.21 -5.49
N ASP A 299 2.82 31.42 -4.24
CA ASP A 299 4.21 31.31 -3.76
C ASP A 299 4.66 29.88 -3.42
N LEU A 300 3.76 28.89 -3.42
CA LEU A 300 4.10 27.49 -3.12
C LEU A 300 4.38 26.71 -4.41
N ASP A 301 5.41 25.86 -4.40
CA ASP A 301 5.63 24.94 -5.51
C ASP A 301 4.60 23.80 -5.46
N PRO A 302 3.92 23.43 -6.57
CA PRO A 302 3.03 22.28 -6.61
C PRO A 302 3.64 20.99 -6.06
N GLN A 303 4.96 20.79 -6.18
CA GLN A 303 5.65 19.62 -5.63
C GLN A 303 5.66 19.59 -4.09
N ASP A 304 5.55 20.75 -3.44
CA ASP A 304 5.56 20.90 -1.98
C ASP A 304 4.17 20.59 -1.37
N LEU A 305 3.13 20.53 -2.21
CA LEU A 305 1.80 20.07 -1.83
C LEU A 305 1.76 18.53 -1.72
N ARG A 306 2.47 18.00 -0.73
CA ARG A 306 2.63 16.56 -0.50
C ARG A 306 2.65 16.20 0.99
N PRO A 307 2.33 14.95 1.34
CA PRO A 307 2.45 14.46 2.72
C PRO A 307 3.82 14.70 3.34
N GLY A 308 3.85 14.97 4.65
CA GLY A 308 5.06 15.22 5.42
C GLY A 308 5.68 16.61 5.24
N TRP A 309 5.17 17.43 4.32
CA TRP A 309 5.64 18.80 4.18
C TRP A 309 5.14 19.69 5.33
N VAL A 310 6.01 20.57 5.80
CA VAL A 310 5.73 21.49 6.90
C VAL A 310 5.74 22.91 6.37
N VAL A 311 4.62 23.61 6.57
CA VAL A 311 4.47 25.02 6.20
C VAL A 311 4.32 25.86 7.47
N VAL A 312 4.90 27.05 7.49
CA VAL A 312 4.88 27.97 8.63
C VAL A 312 4.42 29.38 8.21
N GLY A 313 4.00 30.19 9.19
CA GLY A 313 3.61 31.58 9.00
C GLY A 313 2.38 31.75 8.11
N GLY A 314 2.35 32.84 7.33
CA GLY A 314 1.23 33.18 6.45
C GLY A 314 0.92 32.10 5.40
N ALA A 315 1.93 31.39 4.90
CA ALA A 315 1.76 30.29 3.96
C ALA A 315 0.99 29.11 4.59
N ALA A 316 1.16 28.84 5.89
CA ALA A 316 0.41 27.81 6.59
C ALA A 316 -1.08 28.16 6.71
N THR A 317 -1.38 29.43 6.97
CA THR A 317 -2.76 29.95 7.00
C THR A 317 -3.40 29.88 5.62
N ALA A 318 -2.69 30.32 4.58
CA ALA A 318 -3.12 30.25 3.19
C ALA A 318 -3.45 28.81 2.76
N LEU A 319 -2.52 27.88 3.00
CA LEU A 319 -2.71 26.47 2.65
C LEU A 319 -3.88 25.83 3.40
N ARG A 320 -4.04 26.11 4.71
CA ARG A 320 -5.18 25.62 5.50
C ARG A 320 -6.51 26.10 4.92
N ALA A 321 -6.60 27.38 4.55
CA ALA A 321 -7.79 27.95 3.94
C ALA A 321 -8.09 27.29 2.59
N SER A 322 -7.08 27.16 1.71
CA SER A 322 -7.23 26.54 0.40
C SER A 322 -7.62 25.05 0.47
N LEU A 323 -7.09 24.30 1.45
CA LEU A 323 -7.50 22.90 1.69
C LEU A 323 -8.98 22.81 2.08
N ARG A 324 -9.45 23.70 2.96
CA ARG A 324 -10.86 23.77 3.36
C ARG A 324 -11.77 24.17 2.19
N GLY A 325 -11.33 25.10 1.35
CA GLY A 325 -12.03 25.51 0.13
C GLY A 325 -12.12 24.39 -0.92
N ALA A 326 -11.01 23.71 -1.20
CA ALA A 326 -10.98 22.55 -2.10
C ALA A 326 -11.86 21.40 -1.58
N ALA A 327 -11.78 21.05 -0.29
CA ALA A 327 -12.65 20.05 0.33
C ALA A 327 -14.15 20.38 0.18
N THR A 328 -14.50 21.67 0.34
CA THR A 328 -15.87 22.15 0.14
C THR A 328 -16.31 22.00 -1.32
N THR A 329 -15.43 22.37 -2.27
CA THR A 329 -15.69 22.25 -3.71
C THR A 329 -15.90 20.81 -4.12
N ILE A 330 -15.02 19.89 -3.69
CA ILE A 330 -15.11 18.45 -3.95
C ILE A 330 -16.47 17.90 -3.47
N ARG A 331 -16.87 18.23 -2.24
CA ARG A 331 -18.13 17.77 -1.67
C ARG A 331 -19.35 18.32 -2.40
N LYS A 332 -19.37 19.63 -2.71
CA LYS A 332 -20.53 20.27 -3.34
C LYS A 332 -20.67 19.95 -4.82
N MET A 333 -19.57 19.60 -5.49
CA MET A 333 -19.54 19.40 -6.94
C MET A 333 -19.39 17.90 -7.30
N PRO A 334 -18.20 17.34 -7.56
CA PRO A 334 -18.10 16.01 -8.13
C PRO A 334 -18.70 14.91 -7.23
N VAL A 335 -18.68 15.04 -5.90
CA VAL A 335 -19.37 14.09 -5.00
C VAL A 335 -20.88 14.14 -5.19
N THR A 336 -21.48 15.32 -5.32
CA THR A 336 -22.92 15.48 -5.54
C THR A 336 -23.37 14.91 -6.87
N TYR A 337 -22.56 15.08 -7.92
CA TYR A 337 -22.98 14.86 -9.31
C TYR A 337 -22.46 13.57 -9.96
N ILE A 338 -21.57 12.83 -9.30
CA ILE A 338 -21.17 11.49 -9.75
C ILE A 338 -22.09 10.47 -9.07
N THR A 339 -23.03 9.94 -9.84
CA THR A 339 -24.08 9.05 -9.34
C THR A 339 -24.11 7.71 -10.08
N TYR A 340 -24.62 6.68 -9.42
CA TYR A 340 -24.80 5.36 -10.04
C TYR A 340 -25.83 5.44 -11.18
N PRO A 341 -25.57 4.77 -12.31
CA PRO A 341 -26.57 4.58 -13.35
C PRO A 341 -27.79 3.82 -12.80
N GLY A 342 -28.97 4.45 -12.82
CA GLY A 342 -30.24 3.79 -12.49
C GLY A 342 -30.95 4.43 -11.31
N ASP A 343 -30.34 4.39 -10.13
CA ASP A 343 -30.96 4.92 -8.90
C ASP A 343 -30.57 6.37 -8.57
N GLY A 344 -29.54 6.91 -9.23
CA GLY A 344 -29.08 8.28 -9.01
C GLY A 344 -28.43 8.52 -7.65
N SER A 345 -28.15 7.48 -6.88
CA SER A 345 -27.42 7.56 -5.62
C SER A 345 -25.98 7.99 -5.85
N GLN A 346 -25.38 8.69 -4.88
CA GLN A 346 -24.00 9.19 -4.99
C GLN A 346 -23.01 8.02 -4.93
N VAL A 347 -22.04 8.02 -5.85
CA VAL A 347 -20.97 7.00 -5.86
C VAL A 347 -20.00 7.22 -4.69
N PHE A 348 -19.78 8.48 -4.31
CA PHE A 348 -18.86 8.89 -3.25
C PHE A 348 -19.62 9.57 -2.13
N THR A 349 -19.09 9.48 -0.91
CA THR A 349 -19.58 10.25 0.24
C THR A 349 -18.44 11.11 0.78
N ALA A 350 -18.70 12.36 1.14
CA ALA A 350 -17.68 13.21 1.76
C ALA A 350 -18.24 13.95 2.98
N LEU A 351 -17.68 13.66 4.15
CA LEU A 351 -18.07 14.25 5.43
C LEU A 351 -17.02 15.28 5.87
N PRO A 352 -17.40 16.53 6.18
CA PRO A 352 -16.44 17.53 6.65
C PRO A 352 -15.92 17.20 8.04
N GLY A 353 -14.69 17.63 8.32
CA GLY A 353 -14.12 17.67 9.67
C GLY A 353 -13.93 19.11 10.17
N PRO A 354 -13.59 19.28 11.47
CA PRO A 354 -13.36 20.60 12.07
C PRO A 354 -12.14 21.33 11.48
N GLY A 355 -11.24 20.59 10.83
CA GLY A 355 -9.94 21.05 10.38
C GLY A 355 -8.88 21.05 11.49
N PRO A 356 -7.59 21.12 11.14
CA PRO A 356 -6.51 21.17 12.11
C PRO A 356 -6.49 22.52 12.82
N ALA A 357 -6.02 22.54 14.08
CA ALA A 357 -5.89 23.76 14.87
C ALA A 357 -5.05 24.83 14.14
N GLU A 358 -5.38 26.10 14.35
CA GLU A 358 -4.62 27.24 13.83
C GLU A 358 -3.46 27.54 14.77
N ALA A 359 -2.24 27.19 14.35
CA ALA A 359 -1.04 27.30 15.19
C ALA A 359 0.15 27.97 14.47
N GLY A 360 -0.08 28.78 13.42
CA GLY A 360 0.99 29.38 12.61
C GLY A 360 1.92 28.38 11.91
N ARG A 361 1.62 27.09 12.01
CA ARG A 361 2.32 25.94 11.44
C ARG A 361 1.27 24.94 10.95
N LEU A 362 1.60 24.23 9.89
CA LEU A 362 0.78 23.16 9.33
C LEU A 362 1.71 22.03 8.89
N CYS A 363 1.66 20.91 9.59
CA CYS A 363 2.34 19.67 9.20
C CYS A 363 1.34 18.83 8.40
N LEU A 364 1.65 18.47 7.16
CA LEU A 364 0.78 17.63 6.32
C LEU A 364 0.93 16.14 6.65
N ASP A 365 0.77 15.80 7.93
CA ASP A 365 0.70 14.43 8.42
C ASP A 365 -0.72 13.85 8.35
N GLU A 366 -0.84 12.56 8.63
CA GLU A 366 -2.11 11.85 8.57
C GLU A 366 -3.18 12.48 9.52
N PRO A 367 -2.92 12.74 10.82
CA PRO A 367 -3.88 13.42 11.70
C PRO A 367 -4.37 14.75 11.14
N CYS A 368 -3.48 15.59 10.62
CA CYS A 368 -3.83 16.85 10.00
C CYS A 368 -4.75 16.66 8.78
N LEU A 369 -4.43 15.70 7.90
CA LEU A 369 -5.21 15.45 6.69
C LEU A 369 -6.60 14.86 7.00
N TRP A 370 -6.72 13.99 8.01
CA TRP A 370 -8.01 13.48 8.49
C TRP A 370 -8.86 14.53 9.20
N ALA A 371 -8.23 15.52 9.84
CA ALA A 371 -8.94 16.60 10.52
C ALA A 371 -9.84 17.42 9.56
N PHE A 372 -9.54 17.47 8.26
CA PHE A 372 -10.39 18.12 7.26
C PHE A 372 -11.67 17.34 6.93
N GLY A 373 -11.73 16.05 7.26
CA GLY A 373 -12.90 15.21 7.02
C GLY A 373 -12.57 13.84 6.44
N ARG A 374 -13.62 13.12 6.05
CA ARG A 374 -13.56 11.77 5.46
C ARG A 374 -14.13 11.76 4.05
N PHE A 375 -13.52 11.00 3.16
CA PHE A 375 -13.97 10.79 1.79
C PHE A 375 -14.07 9.29 1.51
N GLN A 376 -15.29 8.79 1.26
CA GLN A 376 -15.57 7.38 1.06
C GLN A 376 -15.58 7.02 -0.44
N VAL A 377 -14.88 5.94 -0.78
CA VAL A 377 -14.78 5.34 -2.12
C VAL A 377 -15.34 3.91 -2.08
N PRO A 378 -16.14 3.46 -3.05
CA PRO A 378 -16.54 2.07 -3.16
C PRO A 378 -15.33 1.12 -3.27
N GLY A 379 -15.31 0.01 -2.54
CA GLY A 379 -14.13 -0.86 -2.45
C GLY A 379 -13.69 -1.42 -3.79
N GLY A 380 -14.62 -1.88 -4.63
CA GLY A 380 -14.31 -2.36 -5.98
C GLY A 380 -13.68 -1.28 -6.86
N LEU A 381 -14.14 -0.03 -6.75
CA LEU A 381 -13.56 1.11 -7.46
C LEU A 381 -12.14 1.41 -6.95
N TRP A 382 -11.94 1.45 -5.63
CA TRP A 382 -10.63 1.67 -5.04
C TRP A 382 -9.62 0.60 -5.46
N GLN A 383 -10.01 -0.67 -5.42
CA GLN A 383 -9.19 -1.78 -5.88
C GLN A 383 -8.80 -1.63 -7.35
N ALA A 384 -9.74 -1.24 -8.21
CA ALA A 384 -9.44 -0.99 -9.62
C ALA A 384 -8.46 0.19 -9.81
N LEU A 385 -8.59 1.26 -9.04
CA LEU A 385 -7.64 2.38 -9.08
C LEU A 385 -6.23 1.95 -8.62
N CYS A 386 -6.12 1.17 -7.54
CA CYS A 386 -4.83 0.63 -7.08
C CYS A 386 -4.19 -0.28 -8.13
N ARG A 387 -4.99 -1.14 -8.77
CA ARG A 387 -4.51 -2.18 -9.69
C ARG A 387 -4.20 -1.65 -11.10
N PHE A 388 -5.01 -0.74 -11.61
CA PHE A 388 -4.97 -0.31 -13.02
C PHE A 388 -4.58 1.16 -13.20
N SER A 389 -3.98 1.78 -12.18
CA SER A 389 -3.55 3.19 -12.21
C SER A 389 -2.73 3.55 -13.46
N ALA A 390 -1.82 2.66 -13.89
CA ALA A 390 -0.97 2.84 -15.07
C ALA A 390 -1.77 3.00 -16.38
N TRP A 391 -2.97 2.41 -16.47
CA TRP A 391 -3.87 2.56 -17.62
C TRP A 391 -4.94 3.64 -17.40
N ILE A 392 -5.41 3.77 -16.17
CA ILE A 392 -6.49 4.70 -15.80
C ILE A 392 -6.00 6.15 -15.83
N ASP A 393 -4.82 6.50 -15.28
CA ASP A 393 -4.36 7.90 -15.26
C ASP A 393 -4.17 8.51 -16.66
N PRO A 394 -3.51 7.84 -17.63
CA PRO A 394 -3.41 8.36 -19.00
C PRO A 394 -4.79 8.58 -19.65
N LEU A 395 -5.74 7.65 -19.44
CA LEU A 395 -7.09 7.77 -19.95
C LEU A 395 -7.84 8.97 -19.34
N LEU A 396 -7.74 9.15 -18.02
CA LEU A 396 -8.35 10.28 -17.32
C LEU A 396 -7.73 11.61 -17.75
N ARG A 397 -6.42 11.65 -17.97
CA ARG A 397 -5.73 12.84 -18.49
C ARG A 397 -6.21 13.18 -19.90
N GLN A 398 -6.31 12.19 -20.79
CA GLN A 398 -6.85 12.38 -22.14
C GLN A 398 -8.29 12.90 -22.09
N ALA A 399 -9.16 12.24 -21.33
CA ALA A 399 -10.55 12.67 -21.20
C ALA A 399 -10.67 14.10 -20.64
N TRP A 400 -9.78 14.49 -19.72
CA TRP A 400 -9.75 15.84 -19.16
C TRP A 400 -9.29 16.86 -20.21
N ALA A 401 -8.25 16.54 -20.99
CA ALA A 401 -7.82 17.37 -22.12
C ALA A 401 -8.96 17.55 -23.14
N ASP A 402 -9.58 16.45 -23.60
CA ASP A 402 -10.69 16.47 -24.55
C ASP A 402 -11.84 17.38 -24.07
N TYR A 403 -12.18 17.27 -22.78
CA TYR A 403 -13.22 18.11 -22.18
C TYR A 403 -12.83 19.58 -22.18
N MET A 404 -11.60 19.90 -21.74
CA MET A 404 -11.14 21.28 -21.69
C MET A 404 -11.11 21.86 -23.10
N GLU A 405 -10.58 21.15 -24.10
CA GLU A 405 -10.54 21.59 -25.50
C GLU A 405 -11.94 21.86 -26.09
N SER A 406 -12.99 21.23 -25.56
CA SER A 406 -14.37 21.48 -25.98
C SER A 406 -14.98 22.79 -25.46
N LEU A 407 -14.32 23.49 -24.52
CA LEU A 407 -14.83 24.74 -23.95
C LEU A 407 -14.65 25.94 -24.92
N PRO A 408 -15.58 26.92 -24.94
CA PRO A 408 -15.59 28.01 -25.92
C PRO A 408 -14.34 28.92 -25.92
N GLU A 409 -13.67 29.07 -24.78
CA GLU A 409 -12.46 29.89 -24.60
C GLU A 409 -11.22 29.05 -24.27
N SER A 410 -11.21 27.78 -24.69
CA SER A 410 -10.15 26.86 -24.29
C SER A 410 -8.87 27.02 -25.10
N PRO A 411 -7.71 27.06 -24.46
CA PRO A 411 -6.44 26.99 -25.16
C PRO A 411 -6.21 25.58 -25.70
N GLN A 412 -5.80 25.53 -26.97
CA GLN A 412 -5.52 24.29 -27.69
C GLN A 412 -4.03 23.94 -27.62
N GLY A 413 -3.73 22.65 -27.64
CA GLY A 413 -2.37 22.16 -27.90
C GLY A 413 -1.45 22.10 -26.68
N ALA A 414 -0.15 22.30 -26.91
CA ALA A 414 0.90 21.89 -25.98
C ALA A 414 0.81 22.51 -24.57
N GLN A 415 0.28 23.73 -24.43
CA GLN A 415 0.16 24.41 -23.12
C GLN A 415 -0.79 23.67 -22.18
N LEU A 416 -1.97 23.26 -22.66
CA LEU A 416 -2.95 22.49 -21.88
C LEU A 416 -2.37 21.13 -21.50
N TRP A 417 -1.78 20.44 -22.47
CA TRP A 417 -1.16 19.13 -22.26
C TRP A 417 -0.03 19.18 -21.23
N ASN A 418 0.79 20.23 -21.26
CA ASN A 418 1.86 20.45 -20.29
C ASN A 418 1.29 20.77 -18.90
N ALA A 419 0.25 21.60 -18.80
CA ALA A 419 -0.36 21.95 -17.52
C ALA A 419 -1.14 20.80 -16.89
N LEU A 420 -1.71 19.88 -17.69
CA LEU A 420 -2.32 18.65 -17.22
C LEU A 420 -1.30 17.56 -16.88
N LYS A 421 -0.02 17.71 -17.23
CA LYS A 421 1.02 16.75 -16.83
C LYS A 421 1.13 16.78 -15.31
N TRP A 422 1.15 15.59 -14.69
CA TRP A 422 1.42 15.52 -13.26
C TRP A 422 2.84 16.02 -12.99
N VAL A 423 2.98 16.90 -12.00
CA VAL A 423 4.28 17.45 -11.61
C VAL A 423 4.93 16.46 -10.64
N ASP A 424 5.76 15.57 -11.16
CA ASP A 424 6.57 14.66 -10.33
C ASP A 424 7.58 15.45 -9.48
N PRO A 425 8.01 14.91 -8.32
CA PRO A 425 9.06 15.54 -7.52
C PRO A 425 10.33 15.73 -8.35
N ARG A 426 10.97 16.89 -8.21
CA ARG A 426 12.30 17.11 -8.81
C ARG A 426 13.34 16.25 -8.10
N ARG A 427 14.26 15.67 -8.89
CA ARG A 427 15.43 14.97 -8.36
C ARG A 427 16.32 15.96 -7.63
N ASP A 428 16.39 15.84 -6.30
CA ASP A 428 17.24 16.67 -5.45
C ASP A 428 17.96 15.80 -4.40
N THR A 429 19.28 15.81 -4.43
CA THR A 429 20.10 15.03 -3.49
C THR A 429 20.90 15.91 -2.54
N THR A 430 20.72 17.23 -2.62
CA THR A 430 21.55 18.23 -1.94
C THR A 430 21.52 18.04 -0.42
N LEU A 431 20.32 17.86 0.14
CA LEU A 431 20.13 17.66 1.58
C LEU A 431 20.84 16.40 2.09
N ALA A 432 20.59 15.25 1.47
CA ALA A 432 21.18 13.97 1.88
C ALA A 432 22.70 13.97 1.71
N ARG A 433 23.22 14.60 0.63
CA ARG A 433 24.66 14.80 0.42
C ARG A 433 25.28 15.64 1.53
N ALA A 434 24.66 16.78 1.87
CA ALA A 434 25.14 17.65 2.94
C ALA A 434 25.15 16.94 4.31
N LEU A 435 24.13 16.12 4.59
CA LEU A 435 24.10 15.29 5.81
C LEU A 435 25.24 14.27 5.84
N ALA A 436 25.49 13.57 4.74
CA ALA A 436 26.58 12.60 4.65
C ALA A 436 27.95 13.27 4.82
N GLU A 437 28.17 14.42 4.19
CA GLU A 437 29.40 15.20 4.34
C GLU A 437 29.59 15.72 5.77
N GLY A 438 28.51 16.19 6.42
CA GLY A 438 28.52 16.61 7.81
C GLY A 438 28.85 15.47 8.78
N LEU A 439 28.30 14.27 8.56
CA LEU A 439 28.63 13.08 9.33
C LEU A 439 30.11 12.68 9.13
N ARG A 440 30.60 12.72 7.88
CA ARG A 440 32.00 12.46 7.56
C ARG A 440 32.95 13.44 8.23
N ALA A 441 32.61 14.73 8.24
CA ALA A 441 33.39 15.78 8.92
C ALA A 441 33.47 15.56 10.44
N LYS A 442 32.47 14.89 11.04
CA LYS A 442 32.46 14.47 12.45
C LYS A 442 33.22 13.14 12.69
N GLY A 443 33.98 12.66 11.72
CA GLY A 443 34.78 11.44 11.83
C GLY A 443 34.01 10.13 11.62
N ARG A 444 32.74 10.19 11.17
CA ARG A 444 31.97 8.98 10.87
C ARG A 444 32.34 8.44 9.50
N LYS A 445 32.50 7.12 9.41
CA LYS A 445 32.69 6.42 8.14
C LYS A 445 31.35 6.28 7.44
N ILE A 446 31.27 6.77 6.21
CA ILE A 446 30.10 6.58 5.35
C ILE A 446 30.41 5.42 4.40
N HIS A 447 29.48 4.49 4.26
CA HIS A 447 29.61 3.35 3.36
C HIS A 447 28.60 3.45 2.23
N CYS A 448 28.95 2.91 1.07
CA CYS A 448 28.00 2.67 0.00
C CYS A 448 27.01 1.62 0.49
N VAL A 449 25.71 1.95 0.53
CA VAL A 449 24.67 1.01 1.01
C VAL A 449 24.69 -0.30 0.23
N TRP A 450 24.93 -0.24 -1.08
CA TRP A 450 24.88 -1.42 -1.94
C TRP A 450 26.14 -2.28 -1.86
N SER A 451 27.33 -1.69 -2.01
CA SER A 451 28.59 -2.44 -2.06
C SER A 451 29.25 -2.68 -0.70
N GLY A 452 28.81 -1.98 0.36
CA GLY A 452 29.44 -2.00 1.68
C GLY A 452 30.80 -1.30 1.77
N LYS A 453 31.36 -0.84 0.65
CA LYS A 453 32.67 -0.15 0.61
C LYS A 453 32.59 1.24 1.22
N GLU A 454 33.62 1.62 1.96
CA GLU A 454 33.76 2.96 2.56
C GLU A 454 33.93 4.04 1.48
N LEU A 455 33.18 5.13 1.60
CA LEU A 455 33.14 6.27 0.68
C LEU A 455 34.12 7.36 1.14
N ARG A 456 35.41 7.14 0.87
CA ARG A 456 36.50 8.02 1.34
C ARG A 456 36.63 9.33 0.57
N ARG A 457 36.36 9.32 -0.73
CA ARG A 457 36.56 10.47 -1.64
C ARG A 457 35.23 10.93 -2.20
N GLU A 458 34.82 10.28 -3.28
CA GLU A 458 33.59 10.56 -4.00
C GLU A 458 32.39 9.87 -3.36
N LEU A 459 31.28 10.59 -3.30
CA LEU A 459 30.01 10.17 -2.74
C LEU A 459 28.90 10.70 -3.65
N GLU A 460 27.94 9.85 -3.93
CA GLU A 460 26.64 10.22 -4.49
C GLU A 460 25.51 9.76 -3.59
N ILE A 461 24.32 10.26 -3.89
CA ILE A 461 23.08 9.78 -3.27
C ILE A 461 22.29 9.07 -4.36
N ASP A 462 22.04 7.79 -4.14
CA ASP A 462 21.16 6.97 -4.95
C ASP A 462 19.72 7.09 -4.43
N HIS A 463 18.78 6.91 -5.36
CA HIS A 463 17.38 6.72 -5.06
C HIS A 463 17.11 5.22 -4.96
N CYS A 464 16.82 4.69 -3.76
CA CYS A 464 16.59 3.26 -3.51
C CYS A 464 15.68 2.65 -4.58
N PHE A 465 14.52 3.27 -4.78
CA PHE A 465 13.71 3.11 -5.97
C PHE A 465 13.94 4.29 -6.92
N PRO A 466 14.38 4.02 -8.15
CA PRO A 466 14.75 5.07 -9.09
C PRO A 466 13.54 5.91 -9.49
N MET A 467 13.78 7.20 -9.75
CA MET A 467 12.73 8.16 -10.12
C MET A 467 11.90 7.73 -11.34
N ALA A 468 12.48 6.98 -12.28
CA ALA A 468 11.79 6.44 -13.45
C ALA A 468 10.72 5.38 -13.07
N VAL A 469 10.97 4.61 -12.00
CA VAL A 469 10.07 3.55 -11.51
C VAL A 469 9.11 4.10 -10.47
N TRP A 470 9.62 4.93 -9.56
CA TRP A 470 8.87 5.51 -8.46
C TRP A 470 9.35 6.95 -8.21
N PRO A 471 8.65 7.97 -8.75
CA PRO A 471 9.00 9.38 -8.58
C PRO A 471 8.84 9.85 -7.13
N CYS A 472 9.79 9.48 -6.27
CA CYS A 472 9.73 9.70 -4.82
C CYS A 472 11.04 10.30 -4.33
N GLN A 473 10.89 11.46 -3.69
CA GLN A 473 11.99 12.28 -3.17
C GLN A 473 12.02 12.29 -1.63
N ASP A 474 11.33 11.32 -1.02
CA ASP A 474 11.28 11.14 0.42
C ASP A 474 12.64 10.69 0.96
N LEU A 475 12.95 11.07 2.19
CA LEU A 475 14.25 10.83 2.81
C LEU A 475 14.61 9.35 2.88
N TRP A 476 13.64 8.46 3.13
CA TRP A 476 13.87 7.01 3.15
C TRP A 476 14.41 6.49 1.81
N ASN A 477 14.05 7.12 0.70
CA ASN A 477 14.47 6.73 -0.63
C ASN A 477 15.89 7.22 -0.98
N LEU A 478 16.53 8.04 -0.14
CA LEU A 478 17.83 8.67 -0.44
C LEU A 478 18.97 8.02 0.35
N LEU A 479 19.87 7.33 -0.35
CA LEU A 479 20.89 6.47 0.24
C LEU A 479 22.30 6.79 -0.28
N PRO A 480 23.37 6.75 0.55
CA PRO A 480 24.72 7.01 0.10
C PRO A 480 25.25 5.87 -0.79
N ALA A 481 25.75 6.22 -1.97
CA ALA A 481 26.26 5.26 -2.95
C ALA A 481 27.59 5.72 -3.55
N ALA A 482 28.38 4.75 -4.01
CA ALA A 482 29.55 5.03 -4.84
C ALA A 482 29.09 5.41 -6.26
N PRO A 483 29.70 6.42 -6.91
CA PRO A 483 29.29 6.84 -8.26
C PRO A 483 29.25 5.70 -9.28
N ALA A 484 30.24 4.80 -9.27
CA ALA A 484 30.29 3.65 -10.17
C ALA A 484 29.11 2.69 -9.95
N VAL A 485 28.73 2.45 -8.69
CA VAL A 485 27.62 1.54 -8.33
C VAL A 485 26.28 2.18 -8.66
N ASN A 486 26.13 3.49 -8.40
CA ASN A 486 24.94 4.25 -8.76
C ASN A 486 24.72 4.25 -10.29
N ASN A 487 25.80 4.47 -11.06
CA ASN A 487 25.78 4.41 -12.52
C ASN A 487 25.58 3.00 -13.09
N GLN A 488 25.90 1.96 -12.32
CA GLN A 488 25.57 0.58 -12.66
C GLN A 488 24.07 0.34 -12.45
N LYS A 489 23.52 0.69 -11.28
CA LYS A 489 22.10 0.52 -10.96
C LYS A 489 21.20 1.28 -11.94
N ARG A 490 21.50 2.56 -12.22
CA ARG A 490 20.68 3.45 -13.08
C ARG A 490 19.21 3.44 -12.65
N ASP A 491 18.31 3.27 -13.62
CA ASP A 491 16.87 3.28 -13.48
C ASP A 491 16.27 1.90 -13.13
N ARG A 492 17.12 0.94 -12.72
CA ARG A 492 16.68 -0.41 -12.37
C ARG A 492 16.25 -0.50 -10.91
N LEU A 493 15.23 -1.31 -10.66
CA LEU A 493 14.74 -1.60 -9.32
C LEU A 493 15.71 -2.57 -8.62
N VAL A 494 16.04 -2.29 -7.36
CA VAL A 494 16.89 -3.20 -6.57
C VAL A 494 16.22 -4.56 -6.38
N SER A 495 16.98 -5.66 -6.52
CA SER A 495 16.45 -7.00 -6.25
C SER A 495 16.19 -7.25 -4.77
N ALA A 496 15.35 -8.24 -4.48
CA ALA A 496 15.09 -8.71 -3.13
C ALA A 496 16.40 -9.06 -2.37
N ALA A 497 17.33 -9.73 -3.07
CA ALA A 497 18.57 -10.19 -2.49
C ALA A 497 19.51 -9.03 -2.14
N LEU A 498 19.67 -8.06 -3.05
CA LEU A 498 20.47 -6.87 -2.79
C LEU A 498 19.88 -6.02 -1.66
N LEU A 499 18.56 -5.85 -1.64
CA LEU A 499 17.88 -5.07 -0.61
C LEU A 499 18.10 -5.69 0.78
N HIS A 500 17.93 -7.01 0.89
CA HIS A 500 18.23 -7.76 2.11
C HIS A 500 19.70 -7.65 2.52
N ALA A 501 20.64 -7.81 1.57
CA ALA A 501 22.08 -7.70 1.85
C ALA A 501 22.52 -6.26 2.25
N ALA A 502 21.74 -5.24 1.90
CA ALA A 502 21.97 -3.84 2.23
C ALA A 502 21.25 -3.36 3.49
N GLN A 503 20.31 -4.15 4.03
CA GLN A 503 19.41 -3.78 5.11
C GLN A 503 20.12 -3.08 6.28
N ASP A 504 21.10 -3.73 6.92
CA ASP A 504 21.79 -3.16 8.10
C ASP A 504 22.43 -1.79 7.81
N ARG A 505 22.95 -1.60 6.58
CA ARG A 505 23.57 -0.34 6.16
C ARG A 505 22.53 0.75 5.88
N ILE A 506 21.36 0.37 5.38
CA ILE A 506 20.22 1.27 5.19
C ILE A 506 19.69 1.73 6.55
N LEU A 507 19.50 0.79 7.49
CA LEU A 507 19.03 1.07 8.85
C LEU A 507 20.01 2.00 9.59
N ASP A 508 21.33 1.72 9.55
CA ASP A 508 22.35 2.60 10.13
C ASP A 508 22.31 4.00 9.50
N TRP A 509 22.21 4.09 8.17
CA TRP A 509 22.09 5.39 7.50
C TRP A 509 20.86 6.18 7.94
N TRP A 510 19.68 5.55 7.97
CA TRP A 510 18.44 6.19 8.38
C TRP A 510 18.48 6.66 9.84
N ASP A 511 19.00 5.84 10.75
CA ASP A 511 19.18 6.21 12.16
C ASP A 511 20.06 7.46 12.29
N GLN A 512 21.22 7.44 11.64
CA GLN A 512 22.27 8.44 11.85
C GLN A 512 22.04 9.75 11.10
N ALA A 513 21.56 9.68 9.85
CA ALA A 513 21.39 10.85 9.01
C ALA A 513 20.03 11.52 9.21
N TYR A 514 18.99 10.74 9.55
CA TYR A 514 17.62 11.25 9.57
C TYR A 514 17.02 11.25 10.98
N LEU A 515 16.87 10.09 11.64
CA LEU A 515 16.22 10.03 12.97
C LEU A 515 16.99 10.82 14.04
N ARG A 516 18.33 10.69 14.06
CA ARG A 516 19.21 11.41 14.99
C ARG A 516 19.79 12.68 14.38
N SER A 517 19.16 13.20 13.32
CA SER A 517 19.61 14.43 12.68
C SER A 517 19.64 15.59 13.69
N PRO A 518 20.68 16.44 13.69
CA PRO A 518 20.72 17.62 14.54
C PRO A 518 19.69 18.69 14.13
N ASP A 519 19.11 18.60 12.92
CA ASP A 519 17.99 19.45 12.50
C ASP A 519 16.66 18.74 12.84
N PRO A 520 15.89 19.25 13.84
CA PRO A 520 14.63 18.64 14.25
C PRO A 520 13.61 18.51 13.11
N ARG A 521 13.68 19.37 12.09
CA ARG A 521 12.77 19.31 10.94
C ARG A 521 12.98 18.06 10.10
N ILE A 522 14.22 17.55 10.04
CA ILE A 522 14.56 16.33 9.32
C ILE A 522 14.11 15.12 10.12
N ALA A 523 14.41 15.10 11.42
CA ALA A 523 14.03 14.01 12.33
C ALA A 523 12.50 13.83 12.43
N GLU A 524 11.74 14.92 12.37
CA GLU A 524 10.27 14.89 12.32
C GLU A 524 9.73 14.46 10.95
N ARG A 525 10.31 14.97 9.86
CA ARG A 525 9.87 14.71 8.48
C ARG A 525 10.05 13.25 8.06
N PHE A 526 11.19 12.65 8.37
CA PHE A 526 11.56 11.30 7.93
C PHE A 526 10.50 10.22 8.26
N PRO A 527 10.07 10.03 9.52
CA PRO A 527 9.08 9.00 9.86
C PRO A 527 7.70 9.28 9.28
N ILE A 528 7.35 10.55 9.03
CA ILE A 528 6.06 10.92 8.40
C ILE A 528 6.09 10.51 6.93
N GLU A 529 7.15 10.86 6.19
CA GLU A 529 7.31 10.46 4.79
C GLU A 529 7.32 8.94 4.64
N ALA A 530 8.10 8.25 5.48
CA ALA A 530 8.16 6.78 5.46
C ALA A 530 6.77 6.17 5.70
N ARG A 531 6.03 6.63 6.71
CA ARG A 531 4.67 6.13 6.99
C ARG A 531 3.71 6.32 5.82
N MET A 532 3.69 7.52 5.24
CA MET A 532 2.72 7.90 4.20
C MET A 532 2.98 7.19 2.86
N THR A 533 4.24 6.90 2.56
CA THR A 533 4.65 6.33 1.26
C THR A 533 4.83 4.81 1.32
N LEU A 534 5.23 4.27 2.47
CA LEU A 534 5.45 2.83 2.69
C LEU A 534 4.28 2.12 3.38
N ALA A 535 3.15 2.81 3.51
CA ALA A 535 1.89 2.24 4.00
C ALA A 535 1.96 1.59 5.40
N LEU A 536 2.76 2.20 6.28
CA LEU A 536 3.02 1.70 7.63
C LEU A 536 1.87 2.03 8.59
N ASP A 537 1.88 1.41 9.77
CA ASP A 537 0.81 1.62 10.74
C ASP A 537 0.73 3.06 11.28
N ALA A 538 -0.49 3.61 11.29
CA ALA A 538 -0.79 4.95 11.76
C ALA A 538 -0.78 5.06 13.29
N GLY A 539 -0.96 3.95 14.01
CA GLY A 539 -1.15 3.92 15.46
C GLY A 539 0.10 4.19 16.30
N ARG A 540 1.31 4.09 15.71
CA ARG A 540 2.58 4.33 16.41
C ARG A 540 3.62 4.99 15.51
N VAL A 541 4.73 5.48 16.09
CA VAL A 541 5.90 5.87 15.30
C VAL A 541 6.51 4.59 14.71
N PRO A 542 6.67 4.47 13.39
CA PRO A 542 7.24 3.28 12.79
C PRO A 542 8.69 3.10 13.24
N SER A 543 9.07 1.86 13.57
CA SER A 543 10.48 1.51 13.77
C SER A 543 11.22 1.49 12.44
N LEU A 544 12.55 1.44 12.48
CA LEU A 544 13.34 1.31 11.25
C LEU A 544 13.09 -0.05 10.57
N GLU A 545 12.84 -1.11 11.33
CA GLU A 545 12.45 -2.41 10.78
C GLU A 545 11.08 -2.34 10.10
N ASP A 546 10.09 -1.66 10.70
CA ASP A 546 8.79 -1.43 10.07
C ASP A 546 8.96 -0.71 8.72
N MET A 547 9.81 0.33 8.67
CA MET A 547 10.10 1.06 7.43
C MET A 547 10.78 0.17 6.39
N MET A 548 11.76 -0.63 6.78
CA MET A 548 12.46 -1.54 5.89
C MET A 548 11.52 -2.57 5.27
N LEU A 549 10.63 -3.12 6.09
CA LEU A 549 9.59 -4.01 5.63
C LEU A 549 8.65 -3.31 4.63
N GLY A 550 8.25 -2.07 4.92
CA GLY A 550 7.44 -1.27 4.01
C GLY A 550 8.14 -0.99 2.67
N VAL A 551 9.46 -0.74 2.67
CA VAL A 551 10.25 -0.64 1.44
C VAL A 551 10.16 -1.94 0.66
N ASP A 552 10.38 -3.08 1.29
CA ASP A 552 10.36 -4.36 0.61
C ASP A 552 8.98 -4.74 0.04
N LEU A 553 7.91 -4.51 0.80
CA LEU A 553 6.54 -4.67 0.30
C LEU A 553 6.26 -3.71 -0.88
N LYS A 554 6.75 -2.47 -0.81
CA LYS A 554 6.60 -1.52 -1.91
C LYS A 554 7.36 -1.98 -3.16
N ARG A 555 8.57 -2.53 -3.00
CA ARG A 555 9.36 -3.15 -4.08
C ARG A 555 8.58 -4.26 -4.77
N MET A 556 7.96 -5.15 -3.99
CA MET A 556 7.09 -6.22 -4.50
C MET A 556 5.89 -5.70 -5.30
N ALA A 557 5.24 -4.64 -4.82
CA ALA A 557 4.12 -4.03 -5.51
C ALA A 557 4.54 -3.37 -6.84
N LEU A 558 5.70 -2.70 -6.86
CA LEU A 558 6.23 -2.03 -8.05
C LEU A 558 6.67 -3.01 -9.15
N GLY A 559 7.27 -4.14 -8.76
CA GLY A 559 7.74 -5.16 -9.72
C GLY A 559 6.64 -5.84 -10.54
N ARG A 560 5.37 -5.76 -10.10
CA ARG A 560 4.22 -6.31 -10.85
C ARG A 560 3.66 -5.35 -11.87
N ASN A 561 3.50 -4.09 -11.48
CA ASN A 561 2.69 -3.12 -12.23
C ASN A 561 3.42 -2.50 -13.40
N ARG A 562 4.73 -2.72 -13.52
CA ARG A 562 5.62 -2.14 -14.51
C ARG A 562 6.65 -3.21 -14.85
N GLU A 563 6.85 -3.54 -16.12
CA GLU A 563 7.97 -4.39 -16.57
C GLU A 563 9.29 -3.65 -16.28
N VAL A 564 9.73 -3.71 -15.03
CA VAL A 564 10.86 -2.94 -14.53
C VAL A 564 12.06 -3.85 -14.47
N ASP A 565 13.12 -3.45 -15.17
CA ASP A 565 14.41 -4.10 -15.08
C ASP A 565 14.90 -4.13 -13.62
N VAL A 566 15.29 -5.32 -13.17
CA VAL A 566 15.83 -5.54 -11.84
C VAL A 566 17.36 -5.47 -11.88
N TRP A 567 17.95 -4.84 -10.87
CA TRP A 567 19.37 -4.84 -10.63
C TRP A 567 19.71 -5.88 -9.56
N GLU A 568 20.62 -6.80 -9.92
CA GLU A 568 21.14 -7.89 -9.10
C GLU A 568 22.54 -7.62 -8.54
#